data_AF-A0A2R6CI91-F1
#
_entry.id   AF-A0A2R6CI91-F1
#
_cell.length_a   1.000
_cell.length_b   1.000
_cell.length_c   1.000
_cell.angle_alpha   90.00
_cell.angle_beta   90.00
_cell.angle_gamma   90.00
#
_symmetry.space_group_name_H-M   'P 1'
#
loop_
_entity.id
_entity.type
_entity.pdbx_description
1 polymer ?
#
loop_
_entity_poly.entity_id
_entity_poly.type
_entity_poly.pdbx_seq_one_letter_code
_entity_poly.pdbx_strand_id
1 'polypeptide(L)'
;MALADGGSLQFTGNGRAIAESDLTALPVNSVERIEYDREWVYDVSVPGDENFMAGTSPLACHNSLDAAEEAGILPDIYIEIQKDRDYYTVIIEDNGPGITKEQIPKIFGKLLYGSRFHTREQSLTPDQEILVRRDGTVETIPIGRLADAFLPQDGPATGRIPGDIEVPSFNRETHELTWQPVTQVTRHETDGATYEITTEKNRTVEVTGDHSVFSVTARGETEEIAVRDLAAGDWLLAPRSLPGPEEPITEINLLERLPTAELADRRLYVYGFDRTLLERIRDGETVRKRPDPESRRERTYYRYNGVEILKDSLESNYLEKGFLPAETVGKLGWEEIAAEQSCVLRSYRVGGEQTEIPVSLPVTEELMELLGYYVAEGHAGARQAGLTFGSHETDLVETAERAAVASGGSTTTVERERNSTRVKLFGSPLVMFLKQACGAEAADKHVPEFVFEVSPRHQRQFLRAVYEGDGSDAHPSNQLSHSTVSERLARQLSVLWNTQGVLASTETLESAGGYGDGEQTRYR
;
A
#
# COMPACT_ATOMS: atom_id res chain seq x y z
N MET A 1 8.89 28.20 -6.83
CA MET A 1 8.94 26.72 -6.73
C MET A 1 9.29 26.17 -8.10
N ALA A 2 10.27 25.25 -8.18
CA ALA A 2 10.48 24.49 -9.39
C ALA A 2 9.32 23.50 -9.54
N LEU A 3 8.65 23.56 -10.67
CA LEU A 3 7.48 22.75 -10.96
C LEU A 3 7.92 21.42 -11.59
N ALA A 4 7.01 20.44 -11.57
CA ALA A 4 7.24 19.09 -12.07
C ALA A 4 7.61 19.02 -13.57
N ASP A 5 7.34 20.07 -14.33
CA ASP A 5 7.59 20.26 -15.75
C ASP A 5 8.87 21.06 -16.05
N GLY A 6 9.60 21.50 -15.01
CA GLY A 6 10.74 22.41 -15.15
C GLY A 6 10.34 23.89 -15.26
N GLY A 7 9.05 24.21 -15.12
CA GLY A 7 8.53 25.56 -14.95
C GLY A 7 8.88 26.17 -13.59
N SER A 8 8.54 27.44 -13.42
CA SER A 8 8.75 28.13 -12.14
C SER A 8 7.53 28.94 -11.72
N LEU A 9 6.99 28.62 -10.55
CA LEU A 9 6.01 29.47 -9.87
C LEU A 9 6.76 30.58 -9.11
N GLN A 10 6.52 31.84 -9.50
CA GLN A 10 7.07 33.01 -8.82
C GLN A 10 6.14 33.45 -7.71
N PHE A 11 6.68 33.56 -6.50
CA PHE A 11 5.93 34.02 -5.35
C PHE A 11 6.30 35.47 -5.02
N THR A 12 5.30 36.23 -4.64
CA THR A 12 5.42 37.60 -4.12
C THR A 12 5.66 37.65 -2.60
N GLY A 13 5.56 36.50 -1.93
CA GLY A 13 5.68 36.33 -0.47
C GLY A 13 6.69 35.25 -0.07
N ASN A 14 6.42 34.52 1.03
CA ASN A 14 7.31 33.47 1.54
C ASN A 14 7.18 32.13 0.78
N GLY A 15 7.24 32.18 -0.54
CA GLY A 15 7.17 30.99 -1.40
C GLY A 15 8.35 30.04 -1.28
N ARG A 16 9.36 30.39 -0.47
CA ARG A 16 10.50 29.52 -0.17
C ARG A 16 10.08 28.32 0.67
N ALA A 17 9.19 28.51 1.65
CA ALA A 17 8.73 27.44 2.53
C ALA A 17 8.10 26.29 1.73
N ILE A 18 7.09 26.58 0.90
CA ILE A 18 6.46 25.56 0.06
C ILE A 18 7.43 25.00 -1.01
N ALA A 19 8.31 25.83 -1.56
CA ALA A 19 9.30 25.37 -2.53
C ALA A 19 10.36 24.43 -1.94
N GLU A 20 10.64 24.48 -0.64
CA GLU A 20 11.58 23.59 0.06
C GLU A 20 10.87 22.43 0.80
N SER A 21 9.53 22.42 0.83
CA SER A 21 8.69 21.41 1.51
C SER A 21 8.52 20.09 0.73
N ASP A 22 7.78 19.16 1.34
CA ASP A 22 7.36 17.88 0.75
C ASP A 22 6.22 18.03 -0.27
N LEU A 23 5.72 19.25 -0.49
CA LEU A 23 4.66 19.54 -1.45
C LEU A 23 5.22 20.13 -2.75
N THR A 24 4.49 19.89 -3.82
CA THR A 24 4.62 20.56 -5.11
C THR A 24 3.24 21.02 -5.58
N ALA A 25 3.20 21.80 -6.65
CA ALA A 25 1.94 22.13 -7.32
C ALA A 25 2.00 21.69 -8.78
N LEU A 26 0.90 21.13 -9.25
CA LEU A 26 0.71 20.66 -10.61
C LEU A 26 -0.36 21.52 -11.28
N PRO A 27 -0.14 21.99 -12.52
CA PRO A 27 -1.15 22.74 -13.22
C PRO A 27 -2.29 21.81 -13.64
N VAL A 28 -3.52 22.29 -13.51
CA VAL A 28 -4.73 21.63 -13.97
C VAL A 28 -4.78 21.71 -15.48
N ASN A 29 -4.86 20.56 -16.14
CA ASN A 29 -5.01 20.45 -17.59
C ASN A 29 -6.48 20.54 -17.99
N SER A 30 -7.36 19.79 -17.32
CA SER A 30 -8.80 19.83 -17.54
C SER A 30 -9.60 19.56 -16.25
N VAL A 31 -10.82 20.08 -16.23
CA VAL A 31 -11.86 19.80 -15.23
C VAL A 31 -13.11 19.44 -16.02
N GLU A 32 -13.46 18.17 -16.03
CA GLU A 32 -14.54 17.64 -16.87
C GLU A 32 -15.68 17.13 -16.00
N ARG A 33 -16.90 17.57 -16.28
CA ARG A 33 -18.08 17.01 -15.61
C ARG A 33 -18.33 15.61 -16.16
N ILE A 34 -18.40 14.62 -15.27
CA ILE A 34 -18.64 13.22 -15.64
C ILE A 34 -20.10 12.82 -15.38
N GLU A 35 -20.61 11.86 -16.15
CA GLU A 35 -21.88 11.22 -15.86
C GLU A 35 -21.65 10.21 -14.73
N TYR A 36 -22.11 10.58 -13.54
CA TYR A 36 -22.07 9.73 -12.35
C TYR A 36 -23.47 9.18 -12.11
N ASP A 37 -23.63 7.87 -12.29
CA ASP A 37 -24.91 7.16 -12.23
C ASP A 37 -25.07 6.31 -10.95
N ARG A 38 -24.09 6.39 -10.04
CA ARG A 38 -24.10 5.66 -8.78
C ARG A 38 -24.75 6.48 -7.67
N GLU A 39 -25.23 5.76 -6.66
CA GLU A 39 -25.97 6.34 -5.53
C GLU A 39 -25.04 6.93 -4.46
N TRP A 40 -23.85 6.36 -4.26
CA TRP A 40 -23.06 6.56 -3.04
C TRP A 40 -21.71 7.23 -3.28
N VAL A 41 -21.48 8.36 -2.61
CA VAL A 41 -20.16 8.98 -2.47
C VAL A 41 -19.63 8.82 -1.05
N TYR A 42 -18.31 8.93 -0.92
CA TYR A 42 -17.58 8.54 0.28
C TYR A 42 -16.55 9.59 0.71
N ASP A 43 -16.26 9.62 2.00
CA ASP A 43 -15.20 10.46 2.57
C ASP A 43 -14.52 9.82 3.79
N VAL A 44 -13.33 10.30 4.15
CA VAL A 44 -12.54 9.86 5.31
C VAL A 44 -12.18 11.04 6.22
N SER A 45 -12.20 10.81 7.53
CA SER A 45 -11.85 11.85 8.51
C SER A 45 -10.46 11.66 9.08
N VAL A 46 -9.61 12.67 8.88
CA VAL A 46 -8.23 12.79 9.40
C VAL A 46 -8.15 14.05 10.29
N PRO A 47 -8.38 13.92 11.62
CA PRO A 47 -8.53 15.10 12.50
C PRO A 47 -7.24 15.90 12.73
N GLY A 48 -6.06 15.31 12.47
CA GLY A 48 -4.79 15.98 12.69
C GLY A 48 -4.55 17.14 11.73
N ASP A 49 -4.63 16.85 10.43
CA ASP A 49 -4.25 17.79 9.36
C ASP A 49 -5.43 18.22 8.46
N GLU A 50 -6.59 17.57 8.60
CA GLU A 50 -7.83 17.89 7.87
C GLU A 50 -7.70 17.83 6.34
N ASN A 51 -6.83 16.94 5.86
CA ASN A 51 -6.64 16.63 4.46
C ASN A 51 -6.11 15.22 4.31
N PHE A 52 -6.19 14.68 3.09
CA PHE A 52 -5.59 13.41 2.73
C PHE A 52 -5.26 13.39 1.24
N MET A 53 -4.46 12.42 0.81
CA MET A 53 -4.14 12.26 -0.60
C MET A 53 -5.03 11.22 -1.29
N ALA A 54 -5.65 11.61 -2.40
CA ALA A 54 -6.44 10.75 -3.27
C ALA A 54 -6.02 10.91 -4.75
N GLY A 55 -6.42 9.97 -5.60
CA GLY A 55 -6.11 10.02 -7.03
C GLY A 55 -5.34 8.80 -7.52
N THR A 56 -5.29 8.63 -8.85
CA THR A 56 -4.42 7.64 -9.52
C THR A 56 -2.94 7.84 -9.19
N SER A 57 -2.58 9.10 -8.94
CA SER A 57 -1.40 9.50 -8.21
C SER A 57 -1.81 10.58 -7.19
N PRO A 58 -1.33 10.52 -5.93
CA PRO A 58 -1.72 11.42 -4.84
C PRO A 58 -1.87 12.90 -5.24
N LEU A 59 -3.07 13.45 -4.99
CA LEU A 59 -3.45 14.86 -5.01
C LEU A 59 -4.13 15.21 -3.69
N ALA A 60 -3.90 16.43 -3.19
CA ALA A 60 -4.40 16.86 -1.89
C ALA A 60 -5.90 17.18 -1.94
N CYS A 61 -6.67 16.44 -1.14
CA CYS A 61 -8.12 16.57 -0.96
C CYS A 61 -8.43 17.05 0.46
N HIS A 62 -9.46 17.88 0.62
CA HIS A 62 -9.91 18.39 1.91
C HIS A 62 -10.81 17.37 2.63
N ASN A 63 -10.72 17.31 3.96
CA ASN A 63 -11.57 16.45 4.79
C ASN A 63 -12.98 17.09 4.99
N SER A 64 -14.08 16.34 4.91
CA SER A 64 -15.38 16.83 5.36
C SER A 64 -15.51 16.66 6.88
N LEU A 65 -15.22 17.71 7.65
CA LEU A 65 -15.54 17.76 9.09
C LEU A 65 -16.81 18.57 9.34
N ASP A 66 -17.61 18.13 10.32
CA ASP A 66 -18.64 18.97 10.93
C ASP A 66 -17.99 20.00 11.88
N ALA A 67 -18.59 21.18 12.02
CA ALA A 67 -18.02 22.29 12.77
C ALA A 67 -17.78 21.97 14.26
N ALA A 68 -18.59 21.07 14.84
CA ALA A 68 -18.38 20.58 16.22
C ALA A 68 -17.13 19.68 16.32
N GLU A 69 -16.82 18.95 15.25
CA GLU A 69 -15.66 18.07 15.15
C GLU A 69 -14.37 18.86 14.95
N GLU A 70 -14.39 19.91 14.11
CA GLU A 70 -13.29 20.90 13.96
C GLU A 70 -12.89 21.52 15.31
N ALA A 71 -13.86 21.74 16.21
CA ALA A 71 -13.62 22.33 17.52
C ALA A 71 -13.26 21.30 18.62
N GLY A 72 -13.23 20.00 18.32
CA GLY A 72 -13.03 18.94 19.30
C GLY A 72 -14.13 18.86 20.37
N ILE A 73 -15.33 19.34 20.05
CA ILE A 73 -16.48 19.40 20.95
C ILE A 73 -17.37 18.18 20.65
N LEU A 74 -17.61 17.33 21.66
CA LEU A 74 -18.58 16.23 21.52
C LEU A 74 -19.97 16.83 21.25
N PRO A 75 -20.67 16.44 20.17
CA PRO A 75 -21.92 17.09 19.78
C PRO A 75 -23.02 16.88 20.83
N ASP A 76 -23.50 17.98 21.41
CA ASP A 76 -24.71 18.04 22.22
C ASP A 76 -25.79 18.75 21.40
N ILE A 77 -26.85 18.01 21.06
CA ILE A 77 -27.98 18.55 20.29
C ILE A 77 -29.19 18.63 21.21
N TYR A 78 -29.65 19.85 21.46
CA TYR A 78 -30.89 20.15 22.14
C TYR A 78 -32.01 20.39 21.12
N ILE A 79 -33.09 19.63 21.24
CA ILE A 79 -34.27 19.78 20.39
C ILE A 79 -35.47 20.13 21.27
N GLU A 80 -36.05 21.31 21.03
CA GLU A 80 -37.30 21.73 21.64
C GLU A 80 -38.39 21.84 20.57
N ILE A 81 -39.54 21.19 20.80
CA ILE A 81 -40.69 21.29 19.92
C ILE A 81 -41.81 22.00 20.69
N GLN A 82 -42.11 23.22 20.27
CA GLN A 82 -43.24 23.98 20.79
C GLN A 82 -44.41 23.88 19.82
N LYS A 83 -45.60 23.56 20.33
CA LYS A 83 -46.82 23.58 19.52
C LYS A 83 -47.61 24.85 19.82
N ASP A 84 -47.87 25.64 18.78
CA ASP A 84 -48.85 26.73 18.84
C ASP A 84 -49.95 26.54 17.78
N ARG A 85 -51.15 26.24 18.26
CA ARG A 85 -52.35 25.95 17.44
C ARG A 85 -52.08 24.87 16.38
N ASP A 86 -51.98 25.27 15.12
CA ASP A 86 -51.82 24.40 13.95
C ASP A 86 -50.35 24.29 13.49
N TYR A 87 -49.42 24.98 14.17
CA TYR A 87 -48.00 25.00 13.83
C TYR A 87 -47.15 24.37 14.93
N TYR A 88 -46.07 23.71 14.51
CA TYR A 88 -45.00 23.28 15.39
C TYR A 88 -43.77 24.14 15.10
N THR A 89 -43.20 24.74 16.14
CA THR A 89 -41.90 25.39 16.11
C THR A 89 -40.89 24.40 16.64
N VAL A 90 -39.96 23.97 15.78
CA VAL A 90 -38.82 23.13 16.18
C VAL A 90 -37.63 24.05 16.35
N ILE A 91 -37.04 24.03 17.54
CA ILE A 91 -35.79 24.72 17.87
C ILE A 91 -34.72 23.63 18.01
N ILE A 92 -33.68 23.71 17.21
CA ILE A 92 -32.52 22.84 17.26
C ILE A 92 -31.34 23.71 17.65
N GLU A 93 -30.68 23.37 18.75
CA GLU A 93 -29.48 24.01 19.24
C GLU A 93 -28.38 22.96 19.33
N ASP A 94 -27.25 23.22 18.67
CA ASP A 94 -26.03 22.41 18.77
C ASP A 94 -24.96 23.17 19.56
N ASN A 95 -23.95 22.44 20.02
CA ASN A 95 -22.78 23.00 20.70
C ASN A 95 -21.57 23.17 19.77
N GLY A 96 -21.80 23.24 18.45
CA GLY A 96 -20.77 23.62 17.50
C GLY A 96 -20.27 25.05 17.78
N PRO A 97 -19.14 25.48 17.18
CA PRO A 97 -18.49 26.76 17.46
C PRO A 97 -19.35 28.02 17.19
N GLY A 98 -20.56 27.84 16.65
CA GLY A 98 -21.58 28.88 16.56
C GLY A 98 -21.24 29.97 15.55
N ILE A 99 -22.27 30.62 15.03
CA ILE A 99 -22.12 31.76 14.10
C ILE A 99 -22.24 33.06 14.90
N THR A 100 -21.32 34.02 14.71
CA THR A 100 -21.43 35.30 15.44
C THR A 100 -22.73 36.03 15.09
N LYS A 101 -23.31 36.73 16.07
CA LYS A 101 -24.61 37.40 15.90
C LYS A 101 -24.61 38.44 14.77
N GLU A 102 -23.46 39.02 14.44
CA GLU A 102 -23.31 39.93 13.29
C GLU A 102 -23.30 39.21 11.92
N GLN A 103 -22.93 37.92 11.91
CA GLN A 103 -22.88 37.08 10.71
C GLN A 103 -24.25 36.46 10.39
N ILE A 104 -25.08 36.22 11.42
CA ILE A 104 -26.42 35.61 11.27
C ILE A 104 -27.26 36.30 10.17
N PRO A 105 -27.42 37.64 10.10
CA PRO A 105 -28.23 38.28 9.06
C PRO A 105 -27.65 38.12 7.65
N LYS A 106 -26.32 38.06 7.52
CA LYS A 106 -25.64 37.87 6.22
C LYS A 106 -25.79 36.43 5.73
N ILE A 107 -25.71 35.47 6.65
CA ILE A 107 -25.87 34.04 6.37
C ILE A 107 -27.33 33.73 6.09
N PHE A 108 -28.28 34.22 6.91
CA PHE A 108 -29.72 34.13 6.65
C PHE A 108 -30.12 34.82 5.33
N GLY A 109 -29.51 35.95 5.01
CA GLY A 109 -29.73 36.65 3.74
C GLY A 109 -29.23 35.85 2.52
N LYS A 110 -28.09 35.16 2.64
CA LYS A 110 -27.61 34.21 1.63
C LYS A 110 -28.47 32.93 1.58
N LEU A 111 -28.93 32.43 2.73
CA LEU A 111 -29.81 31.26 2.86
C LEU A 111 -31.20 31.49 2.26
N LEU A 112 -31.75 32.70 2.36
CA LEU A 112 -33.08 33.02 1.83
C LEU A 112 -33.03 33.39 0.34
N TYR A 113 -31.90 33.89 -0.16
CA TYR A 113 -31.71 34.13 -1.59
C TYR A 113 -31.31 32.86 -2.35
N GLY A 114 -30.63 31.92 -1.68
CA GLY A 114 -30.35 30.58 -2.17
C GLY A 114 -31.38 29.58 -1.65
N SER A 115 -32.54 29.48 -2.30
CA SER A 115 -33.46 28.36 -2.07
C SER A 115 -32.78 27.05 -2.48
N ARG A 116 -32.10 26.40 -1.52
CA ARG A 116 -31.74 24.97 -1.42
C ARG A 116 -30.58 24.90 -0.42
N PHE A 117 -30.84 24.32 0.74
CA PHE A 117 -29.78 23.60 1.45
C PHE A 117 -29.32 22.51 0.47
N HIS A 118 -28.25 22.78 -0.28
CA HIS A 118 -27.43 21.70 -0.79
C HIS A 118 -26.56 21.33 0.40
N THR A 119 -26.72 20.09 0.88
CA THR A 119 -25.71 19.44 1.70
C THR A 119 -24.37 19.66 0.99
N ARG A 120 -23.41 20.33 1.64
CA ARG A 120 -22.06 20.49 1.07
C ARG A 120 -21.37 19.15 1.19
N GLU A 121 -21.69 18.27 0.25
CA GLU A 121 -21.22 16.90 0.18
C GLU A 121 -19.82 16.94 -0.44
N GLN A 122 -18.80 17.15 0.40
CA GLN A 122 -17.41 17.04 0.00
C GLN A 122 -17.05 15.57 -0.01
N SER A 123 -17.01 14.92 -1.18
CA SER A 123 -16.78 13.48 -1.24
C SER A 123 -16.15 13.03 -2.55
N LEU A 124 -15.66 11.79 -2.52
CA LEU A 124 -15.04 11.09 -3.62
C LEU A 124 -15.99 10.01 -4.17
N THR A 125 -15.81 9.64 -5.44
CA THR A 125 -16.53 8.51 -6.02
C THR A 125 -16.06 7.18 -5.39
N PRO A 126 -16.89 6.11 -5.37
CA PRO A 126 -16.55 4.85 -4.70
C PRO A 126 -15.27 4.19 -5.22
N ASP A 127 -15.02 4.35 -6.52
CA ASP A 127 -13.87 3.77 -7.21
C ASP A 127 -12.63 4.67 -7.05
N GLN A 128 -12.80 5.90 -6.55
CA GLN A 128 -11.70 6.80 -6.31
C GLN A 128 -10.72 6.18 -5.31
N GLU A 129 -9.48 6.13 -5.75
CA GLU A 129 -8.40 5.52 -5.01
C GLU A 129 -7.79 6.48 -3.99
N ILE A 130 -7.48 5.92 -2.82
CA ILE A 130 -6.73 6.58 -1.75
C ILE A 130 -5.51 5.74 -1.37
N LEU A 131 -4.43 6.43 -1.02
CA LEU A 131 -3.20 5.79 -0.55
C LEU A 131 -3.30 5.57 0.95
N VAL A 132 -3.23 4.32 1.39
CA VAL A 132 -3.31 3.94 2.80
C VAL A 132 -2.04 3.23 3.25
N ARG A 133 -1.70 3.40 4.53
CA ARG A 133 -0.70 2.59 5.22
C ARG A 133 -1.39 1.82 6.35
N ARG A 134 -1.14 0.51 6.42
CA ARG A 134 -1.64 -0.37 7.47
C ARG A 134 -0.57 -1.39 7.83
N ASP A 135 -0.20 -1.47 9.11
CA ASP A 135 0.81 -2.42 9.61
C ASP A 135 2.12 -2.38 8.78
N GLY A 136 2.59 -1.16 8.44
CA GLY A 136 3.79 -0.96 7.61
C GLY A 136 3.58 -1.16 6.11
N THR A 137 2.46 -1.75 5.69
CA THR A 137 2.12 -1.99 4.30
C THR A 137 1.47 -0.76 3.68
N VAL A 138 2.03 -0.29 2.56
CA VAL A 138 1.47 0.80 1.76
C VAL A 138 0.73 0.23 0.56
N GLU A 139 -0.55 0.57 0.43
CA GLU A 139 -1.39 0.14 -0.69
C GLU A 139 -2.37 1.22 -1.14
N THR A 140 -2.88 1.04 -2.35
CA THR A 140 -3.94 1.89 -2.90
C THR A 140 -5.24 1.09 -2.86
N ILE A 141 -6.28 1.68 -2.27
CA ILE A 141 -7.59 1.05 -2.14
C ILE A 141 -8.70 2.01 -2.61
N PRO A 142 -9.75 1.53 -3.30
CA PRO A 142 -10.94 2.33 -3.54
C PRO A 142 -11.58 2.76 -2.22
N ILE A 143 -11.86 4.04 -2.07
CA ILE A 143 -12.42 4.61 -0.83
C ILE A 143 -13.76 3.96 -0.47
N GLY A 144 -14.59 3.61 -1.46
CA GLY A 144 -15.86 2.91 -1.22
C GLY A 144 -15.63 1.54 -0.57
N ARG A 145 -14.63 0.78 -1.04
CA ARG A 145 -14.26 -0.52 -0.44
C ARG A 145 -13.74 -0.33 0.99
N LEU A 146 -12.91 0.68 1.23
CA LEU A 146 -12.42 0.98 2.58
C LEU A 146 -13.60 1.28 3.52
N ALA A 147 -14.46 2.22 3.12
CA ALA A 147 -15.57 2.68 3.94
C ALA A 147 -16.60 1.58 4.21
N ASP A 148 -17.02 0.84 3.18
CA ASP A 148 -18.02 -0.22 3.30
C ASP A 148 -17.56 -1.39 4.20
N ALA A 149 -16.26 -1.53 4.47
CA ALA A 149 -15.76 -2.49 5.45
C ALA A 149 -16.12 -2.12 6.91
N PHE A 150 -16.41 -0.85 7.19
CA PHE A 150 -16.73 -0.32 8.52
C PHE A 150 -18.15 0.24 8.63
N LEU A 151 -18.91 0.26 7.53
CA LEU A 151 -20.26 0.79 7.46
C LEU A 151 -21.31 -0.34 7.39
N PRO A 152 -22.56 -0.08 7.79
CA PRO A 152 -23.67 -1.01 7.54
C PRO A 152 -23.88 -1.24 6.03
N GLN A 153 -24.54 -2.33 5.67
CA GLN A 153 -24.72 -2.72 4.26
C GLN A 153 -25.52 -1.69 3.44
N ASP A 154 -26.49 -1.00 4.04
CA ASP A 154 -27.43 -0.12 3.32
C ASP A 154 -27.54 1.27 3.96
N GLY A 155 -27.79 2.28 3.11
CA GLY A 155 -28.15 3.65 3.50
C GLY A 155 -26.97 4.57 3.82
N PRO A 156 -27.21 5.88 4.01
CA PRO A 156 -26.18 6.81 4.48
C PRO A 156 -25.70 6.42 5.88
N ALA A 157 -24.39 6.47 6.12
CA ALA A 157 -23.81 6.09 7.40
C ALA A 157 -22.43 6.71 7.64
N THR A 158 -22.09 6.88 8.93
CA THR A 158 -20.74 7.22 9.39
C THR A 158 -20.28 6.15 10.38
N GLY A 159 -19.04 5.70 10.23
CA GLY A 159 -18.44 4.62 11.00
C GLY A 159 -17.05 4.98 11.47
N ARG A 160 -16.65 4.46 12.64
CA ARG A 160 -15.28 4.64 13.15
C ARG A 160 -14.35 3.58 12.59
N ILE A 161 -13.14 4.00 12.23
CA ILE A 161 -12.05 3.10 11.85
C ILE A 161 -11.09 2.94 13.04
N PRO A 162 -10.57 1.74 13.31
CA PRO A 162 -9.48 1.57 14.27
C PRO A 162 -8.23 2.34 13.82
N GLY A 163 -7.39 2.78 14.75
CA GLY A 163 -6.22 3.62 14.42
C GLY A 163 -5.07 2.91 13.69
N ASP A 164 -5.30 1.76 13.06
CA ASP A 164 -4.31 0.98 12.30
C ASP A 164 -4.24 1.39 10.82
N ILE A 165 -5.17 2.22 10.34
CA ILE A 165 -5.19 2.72 8.96
C ILE A 165 -4.80 4.19 8.96
N GLU A 166 -3.75 4.51 8.21
CA GLU A 166 -3.23 5.85 8.05
C GLU A 166 -3.27 6.29 6.58
N VAL A 167 -3.38 7.59 6.34
CA VAL A 167 -3.27 8.21 5.02
C VAL A 167 -2.21 9.31 5.07
N PRO A 168 -1.53 9.62 3.96
CA PRO A 168 -0.61 10.73 3.94
C PRO A 168 -1.39 12.04 3.93
N SER A 169 -1.01 12.94 4.82
CA SER A 169 -1.62 14.25 5.02
C SER A 169 -0.53 15.28 5.29
N PHE A 170 -0.76 16.53 4.91
CA PHE A 170 0.21 17.60 5.10
C PHE A 170 -0.26 18.61 6.14
N ASN A 171 0.68 19.09 6.95
CA ASN A 171 0.39 20.19 7.85
C ASN A 171 0.29 21.51 7.06
N ARG A 172 -0.81 22.26 7.20
CA ARG A 172 -1.06 23.48 6.41
C ARG A 172 -0.08 24.62 6.70
N GLU A 173 0.56 24.63 7.87
CA GLU A 173 1.50 25.67 8.28
C GLU A 173 2.96 25.30 7.94
N THR A 174 3.37 24.06 8.22
CA THR A 174 4.75 23.59 7.99
C THR A 174 4.96 23.02 6.59
N HIS A 175 3.88 22.59 5.92
CA HIS A 175 3.87 21.85 4.66
C HIS A 175 4.62 20.50 4.73
N GLU A 176 4.85 20.00 5.93
CA GLU A 176 5.42 18.67 6.18
C GLU A 176 4.35 17.61 5.93
N LEU A 177 4.74 16.55 5.21
CA LEU A 177 3.85 15.44 4.90
C LEU A 177 4.11 14.30 5.88
N THR A 178 3.07 13.85 6.58
CA THR A 178 3.15 12.75 7.56
C THR A 178 2.04 11.74 7.34
N TRP A 179 2.22 10.53 7.88
CA TRP A 179 1.14 9.55 7.94
C TRP A 179 0.23 9.90 9.12
N GLN A 180 -1.06 10.06 8.86
CA GLN A 180 -2.06 10.42 9.86
C GLN A 180 -3.15 9.35 9.94
N PRO A 181 -3.63 9.02 11.15
CA PRO A 181 -4.66 8.01 11.32
C PRO A 181 -6.00 8.46 10.75
N VAL A 182 -6.65 7.57 10.01
CA VAL A 182 -8.04 7.72 9.62
C VAL A 182 -8.92 7.31 10.80
N THR A 183 -9.78 8.21 11.25
CA THR A 183 -10.62 7.99 12.44
C THR A 183 -12.05 7.60 12.10
N GLN A 184 -12.56 8.06 10.95
CA GLN A 184 -13.91 7.81 10.50
C GLN A 184 -14.00 7.67 8.98
N VAL A 185 -15.05 7.00 8.54
CA VAL A 185 -15.52 6.95 7.16
C VAL A 185 -16.99 7.33 7.09
N THR A 186 -17.37 7.99 6.01
CA THR A 186 -18.74 8.41 5.76
C THR A 186 -19.17 7.97 4.36
N ARG A 187 -20.41 7.51 4.24
CA ARG A 187 -21.13 7.23 2.99
C ARG A 187 -22.43 8.02 2.97
N HIS A 188 -22.72 8.71 1.87
CA HIS A 188 -24.00 9.38 1.68
C HIS A 188 -24.43 9.42 0.21
N GLU A 189 -25.70 9.69 -0.01
CA GLU A 189 -26.28 9.88 -1.35
C GLU A 189 -25.89 11.24 -1.88
N THR A 190 -25.66 11.36 -3.19
CA THR A 190 -25.46 12.67 -3.82
C THR A 190 -26.27 12.86 -5.10
N ASP A 191 -26.92 14.02 -5.20
CA ASP A 191 -27.50 14.54 -6.45
C ASP A 191 -26.55 15.57 -7.12
N GLY A 192 -25.35 15.73 -6.57
CA GLY A 192 -24.34 16.70 -7.00
C GLY A 192 -23.75 16.39 -8.37
N ALA A 193 -23.22 17.42 -9.04
CA ALA A 193 -22.38 17.18 -10.22
C ALA A 193 -21.01 16.65 -9.77
N THR A 194 -20.56 15.59 -10.42
CA THR A 194 -19.24 15.00 -10.22
C THR A 194 -18.30 15.45 -11.35
N TYR A 195 -17.03 15.61 -11.01
CA TYR A 195 -16.00 16.11 -11.91
C TYR A 195 -14.78 15.21 -11.86
N GLU A 196 -14.16 14.97 -13.00
CA GLU A 196 -12.81 14.45 -13.11
C GLU A 196 -11.85 15.62 -13.32
N ILE A 197 -10.86 15.74 -12.44
CA ILE A 197 -9.76 16.68 -12.61
C ILE A 197 -8.55 15.95 -13.17
N THR A 198 -7.99 16.45 -14.26
CA THR A 198 -6.74 15.94 -14.84
C THR A 198 -5.64 17.00 -14.73
N THR A 199 -4.48 16.65 -14.18
CA THR A 199 -3.29 17.51 -14.12
C THR A 199 -2.35 17.28 -15.30
N GLU A 200 -1.38 18.16 -15.53
CA GLU A 200 -0.38 18.04 -16.62
C GLU A 200 0.43 16.72 -16.60
N LYS A 201 0.55 16.07 -15.44
CA LYS A 201 1.22 14.78 -15.29
C LYS A 201 0.25 13.60 -15.35
N ASN A 202 -0.89 13.75 -16.03
CA ASN A 202 -1.94 12.74 -16.16
C ASN A 202 -2.41 12.15 -14.82
N ARG A 203 -2.27 12.91 -13.71
CA ARG A 203 -2.89 12.52 -12.43
C ARG A 203 -4.35 12.89 -12.48
N THR A 204 -5.20 11.96 -12.09
CA THR A 204 -6.65 12.11 -12.10
C THR A 204 -7.25 11.93 -10.72
N VAL A 205 -8.30 12.70 -10.44
CA VAL A 205 -9.15 12.51 -9.25
C VAL A 205 -10.61 12.82 -9.61
N GLU A 206 -11.52 11.92 -9.24
CA GLU A 206 -12.96 12.03 -9.40
C GLU A 206 -13.61 12.45 -8.07
N VAL A 207 -14.25 13.62 -8.09
CA VAL A 207 -14.73 14.28 -6.88
C VAL A 207 -16.05 15.00 -7.12
N THR A 208 -16.85 15.20 -6.07
CA THR A 208 -18.04 16.05 -6.13
C THR A 208 -17.65 17.52 -6.34
N GLY A 209 -18.49 18.28 -7.04
CA GLY A 209 -18.20 19.70 -7.33
C GLY A 209 -18.06 20.61 -6.11
N ASP A 210 -18.63 20.19 -4.98
CA ASP A 210 -18.55 20.91 -3.71
C ASP A 210 -17.32 20.54 -2.89
N HIS A 211 -16.60 19.46 -3.24
CA HIS A 211 -15.35 19.06 -2.60
C HIS A 211 -14.26 20.12 -2.79
N SER A 212 -13.51 20.41 -1.73
CA SER A 212 -12.38 21.34 -1.79
C SER A 212 -11.09 20.58 -2.12
N VAL A 213 -10.33 21.11 -3.06
CA VAL A 213 -8.95 20.70 -3.34
C VAL A 213 -8.00 21.82 -2.94
N PHE A 214 -6.74 21.48 -2.64
CA PHE A 214 -5.77 22.48 -2.21
C PHE A 214 -4.97 23.07 -3.36
N SER A 215 -4.79 24.39 -3.34
CA SER A 215 -3.94 25.17 -4.22
C SER A 215 -2.88 25.94 -3.43
N VAL A 216 -2.09 26.75 -4.15
CA VAL A 216 -1.10 27.65 -3.55
C VAL A 216 -1.30 29.07 -4.07
N THR A 217 -1.42 30.01 -3.13
CA THR A 217 -1.53 31.43 -3.45
C THR A 217 -0.22 31.99 -4.00
N ALA A 218 -0.27 33.17 -4.64
CA ALA A 218 0.92 33.93 -5.04
C ALA A 218 1.85 34.33 -3.86
N ARG A 219 1.44 34.14 -2.60
CA ARG A 219 2.27 34.38 -1.41
C ARG A 219 2.97 33.12 -0.91
N GLY A 220 2.62 31.94 -1.44
CA GLY A 220 3.14 30.64 -1.00
C GLY A 220 2.35 30.03 0.17
N GLU A 221 1.15 30.53 0.43
CA GLU A 221 0.21 30.01 1.43
C GLU A 221 -0.74 29.01 0.76
N THR A 222 -1.16 27.97 1.49
CA THR A 222 -2.15 27.01 1.02
C THR A 222 -3.55 27.63 1.02
N GLU A 223 -4.35 27.31 0.01
CA GLU A 223 -5.75 27.73 -0.08
C GLU A 223 -6.64 26.61 -0.60
N GLU A 224 -7.92 26.64 -0.25
CA GLU A 224 -8.91 25.68 -0.71
C GLU A 224 -9.71 26.26 -1.89
N ILE A 225 -9.91 25.43 -2.90
CA ILE A 225 -10.72 25.76 -4.08
C ILE A 225 -11.77 24.66 -4.23
N ALA A 226 -13.05 25.04 -4.25
CA ALA A 226 -14.11 24.09 -4.58
C ALA A 226 -13.99 23.65 -6.04
N VAL A 227 -14.16 22.37 -6.30
CA VAL A 227 -13.88 21.79 -7.63
C VAL A 227 -14.72 22.43 -8.74
N ARG A 228 -15.98 22.78 -8.47
CA ARG A 228 -16.85 23.49 -9.44
C ARG A 228 -16.32 24.87 -9.86
N ASP A 229 -15.44 25.46 -9.04
CA ASP A 229 -14.85 26.78 -9.24
C ASP A 229 -13.41 26.68 -9.82
N LEU A 230 -12.89 25.45 -9.98
CA LEU A 230 -11.56 25.15 -10.53
C LEU A 230 -11.54 25.26 -12.06
N ALA A 231 -10.46 25.82 -12.61
CA ALA A 231 -10.25 25.99 -14.05
C ALA A 231 -8.91 25.44 -14.52
N ALA A 232 -8.80 25.15 -15.82
CA ALA A 232 -7.53 24.81 -16.44
C ALA A 232 -6.51 25.94 -16.27
N GLY A 233 -5.29 25.59 -15.86
CA GLY A 233 -4.22 26.52 -15.51
C GLY A 233 -4.16 26.89 -14.02
N ASP A 234 -5.17 26.54 -13.22
CA ASP A 234 -5.05 26.59 -11.76
C ASP A 234 -4.05 25.54 -11.27
N TRP A 235 -3.61 25.66 -10.03
CA TRP A 235 -2.58 24.81 -9.45
C TRP A 235 -3.18 23.91 -8.38
N LEU A 236 -2.84 22.62 -8.39
CA LEU A 236 -3.22 21.69 -7.32
C LEU A 236 -2.01 21.20 -6.56
N LEU A 237 -2.11 21.18 -5.24
CA LEU A 237 -1.08 20.62 -4.38
C LEU A 237 -1.03 19.09 -4.53
N ALA A 238 0.20 18.61 -4.59
CA ALA A 238 0.53 17.21 -4.69
C ALA A 238 1.79 16.93 -3.86
N PRO A 239 2.01 15.70 -3.39
CA PRO A 239 3.26 15.35 -2.73
C PRO A 239 4.39 15.36 -3.77
N ARG A 240 5.42 16.15 -3.45
CA ARG A 240 6.74 16.05 -4.07
C ARG A 240 7.40 14.75 -3.65
N SER A 241 7.35 14.47 -2.34
CA SER A 241 7.79 13.23 -1.75
C SER A 241 6.76 12.70 -0.78
N LEU A 242 6.44 11.41 -0.88
CA LEU A 242 5.66 10.73 0.16
C LEU A 242 6.52 10.50 1.42
N PRO A 243 5.92 10.37 2.62
CA PRO A 243 6.68 10.16 3.83
C PRO A 243 7.28 8.75 3.81
N GLY A 244 8.59 8.67 4.02
CA GLY A 244 9.31 7.40 4.12
C GLY A 244 9.14 6.73 5.49
N PRO A 245 9.78 5.57 5.70
CA PRO A 245 9.80 4.92 7.01
C PRO A 245 10.63 5.72 8.01
N GLU A 246 10.05 5.99 9.19
CA GLU A 246 10.77 6.66 10.30
C GLU A 246 11.89 5.79 10.85
N GLU A 247 11.61 4.50 11.04
CA GLU A 247 12.55 3.49 11.51
C GLU A 247 12.68 2.39 10.45
N PRO A 248 13.66 2.50 9.53
CA PRO A 248 13.75 1.53 8.45
C PRO A 248 14.14 0.15 8.96
N ILE A 249 13.44 -0.88 8.48
CA ILE A 249 13.78 -2.26 8.84
C ILE A 249 15.15 -2.64 8.24
N THR A 250 15.90 -3.44 9.00
CA THR A 250 17.23 -3.92 8.60
C THR A 250 17.28 -5.41 8.36
N GLU A 251 16.23 -6.14 8.73
CA GLU A 251 16.12 -7.59 8.53
C GLU A 251 14.70 -7.98 8.14
N ILE A 252 14.55 -9.12 7.46
CA ILE A 252 13.28 -9.67 6.97
C ILE A 252 13.14 -11.09 7.52
N ASN A 253 12.08 -11.32 8.30
CA ASN A 253 11.74 -12.67 8.76
C ASN A 253 11.06 -13.47 7.64
N LEU A 254 11.76 -14.47 7.12
CA LEU A 254 11.24 -15.32 6.05
C LEU A 254 9.99 -16.09 6.45
N LEU A 255 9.86 -16.50 7.71
CA LEU A 255 8.74 -17.33 8.14
C LEU A 255 7.43 -16.54 8.21
N GLU A 256 7.48 -15.26 8.57
CA GLU A 256 6.32 -14.36 8.52
C GLU A 256 5.78 -14.17 7.10
N ARG A 257 6.67 -14.31 6.10
CA ARG A 257 6.33 -14.14 4.68
C ARG A 257 6.07 -15.46 3.95
N LEU A 258 6.13 -16.59 4.66
CA LEU A 258 5.87 -17.92 4.12
C LEU A 258 4.65 -18.54 4.82
N PRO A 259 3.44 -18.44 4.24
CA PRO A 259 2.24 -18.91 4.90
C PRO A 259 2.34 -20.40 5.23
N THR A 260 1.80 -20.81 6.38
CA THR A 260 1.92 -22.19 6.89
C THR A 260 1.46 -23.24 5.87
N ALA A 261 0.43 -22.92 5.07
CA ALA A 261 -0.08 -23.80 4.01
C ALA A 261 0.97 -24.12 2.92
N GLU A 262 1.86 -23.17 2.63
CA GLU A 262 2.95 -23.37 1.67
C GLU A 262 4.11 -24.17 2.27
N LEU A 263 4.23 -24.23 3.60
CA LEU A 263 5.23 -25.03 4.30
C LEU A 263 4.80 -26.50 4.46
N ALA A 264 3.49 -26.76 4.44
CA ALA A 264 2.92 -28.09 4.62
C ALA A 264 3.42 -29.09 3.56
N ASP A 265 3.63 -30.34 3.99
CA ASP A 265 4.13 -31.45 3.16
C ASP A 265 5.51 -31.24 2.48
N ARG A 266 6.20 -30.14 2.81
CA ARG A 266 7.56 -29.87 2.36
C ARG A 266 8.57 -30.36 3.38
N ARG A 267 9.74 -30.78 2.90
CA ARG A 267 10.88 -31.15 3.74
C ARG A 267 11.65 -29.90 4.18
N LEU A 268 10.95 -28.99 4.86
CA LEU A 268 11.46 -27.74 5.39
C LEU A 268 11.48 -27.78 6.91
N TYR A 269 12.61 -27.39 7.49
CA TYR A 269 12.84 -27.45 8.92
C TYR A 269 13.60 -26.21 9.37
N VAL A 270 13.30 -25.72 10.57
CA VAL A 270 13.96 -24.58 11.19
C VAL A 270 14.91 -25.12 12.25
N TYR A 271 16.21 -24.91 12.04
CA TYR A 271 17.28 -25.35 12.94
C TYR A 271 17.84 -24.17 13.72
N GLY A 272 18.33 -24.43 14.94
CA GLY A 272 18.98 -23.43 15.78
C GLY A 272 18.27 -23.17 17.10
N PHE A 273 17.14 -23.84 17.36
CA PHE A 273 16.40 -23.64 18.59
C PHE A 273 17.16 -24.12 19.83
N ASP A 274 17.11 -23.31 20.88
CA ASP A 274 17.56 -23.68 22.20
C ASP A 274 16.81 -24.92 22.71
N ARG A 275 17.56 -25.86 23.26
CA ARG A 275 16.98 -27.08 23.82
C ARG A 275 15.96 -26.79 24.91
N THR A 276 16.22 -25.80 25.77
CA THR A 276 15.30 -25.41 26.86
C THR A 276 13.97 -24.89 26.33
N LEU A 277 13.97 -24.15 25.21
CA LEU A 277 12.75 -23.70 24.54
C LEU A 277 11.95 -24.90 24.03
N LEU A 278 12.59 -25.83 23.33
CA LEU A 278 11.92 -27.02 22.80
C LEU A 278 11.38 -27.93 23.91
N GLU A 279 12.05 -28.00 25.07
CA GLU A 279 11.57 -28.79 26.21
C GLU A 279 10.22 -28.30 26.75
N ARG A 280 9.87 -27.00 26.58
CA ARG A 280 8.56 -26.44 26.96
C ARG A 280 7.38 -27.11 26.26
N ILE A 281 7.60 -27.72 25.09
CA ILE A 281 6.55 -28.47 24.38
C ILE A 281 6.02 -29.62 25.26
N ARG A 282 6.84 -30.17 26.16
CA ARG A 282 6.44 -31.23 27.10
C ARG A 282 5.44 -30.76 28.15
N ASP A 283 5.36 -29.46 28.40
CA ASP A 283 4.42 -28.87 29.36
C ASP A 283 2.98 -28.88 28.82
N GLY A 284 2.81 -29.17 27.52
CA GLY A 284 1.51 -29.36 26.88
C GLY A 284 0.78 -30.63 27.32
N GLU A 285 -0.50 -30.74 26.92
CA GLU A 285 -1.32 -31.91 27.19
C GLU A 285 -0.78 -33.13 26.42
N THR A 286 -0.68 -34.29 27.08
CA THR A 286 -0.36 -35.54 26.38
C THR A 286 -1.61 -36.18 25.81
N VAL A 287 -1.66 -36.32 24.49
CA VAL A 287 -2.82 -36.85 23.75
C VAL A 287 -2.43 -38.12 23.02
N ARG A 288 -3.28 -39.14 23.06
CA ARG A 288 -3.08 -40.40 22.34
C ARG A 288 -4.20 -40.59 21.31
N LYS A 289 -3.84 -40.68 20.04
CA LYS A 289 -4.81 -40.86 18.94
C LYS A 289 -4.19 -41.55 17.72
N ARG A 290 -5.04 -41.97 16.79
CA ARG A 290 -4.59 -42.42 15.47
C ARG A 290 -4.17 -41.19 14.63
N PRO A 291 -3.03 -41.24 13.92
CA PRO A 291 -2.57 -40.14 13.07
C PRO A 291 -3.57 -39.79 11.95
N ASP A 292 -4.17 -40.82 11.37
CA ASP A 292 -5.16 -40.75 10.31
C ASP A 292 -6.21 -41.88 10.52
N PRO A 293 -7.40 -41.78 9.90
CA PRO A 293 -8.48 -42.77 10.08
C PRO A 293 -8.11 -44.20 9.68
N GLU A 294 -7.16 -44.37 8.76
CA GLU A 294 -6.74 -45.69 8.23
C GLU A 294 -5.67 -46.35 9.11
N SER A 295 -4.95 -45.57 9.92
CA SER A 295 -3.92 -46.08 10.80
C SER A 295 -4.48 -46.99 11.89
N ARG A 296 -3.91 -48.19 12.00
CA ARG A 296 -4.26 -49.17 13.04
C ARG A 296 -3.56 -48.93 14.37
N ARG A 297 -2.62 -47.99 14.42
CA ARG A 297 -1.77 -47.73 15.60
C ARG A 297 -2.00 -46.31 16.11
N GLU A 298 -2.31 -46.22 17.39
CA GLU A 298 -2.29 -44.95 18.09
C GLU A 298 -0.85 -44.50 18.32
N ARG A 299 -0.65 -43.18 18.26
CA ARG A 299 0.59 -42.51 18.60
C ARG A 299 0.32 -41.48 19.69
N THR A 300 1.37 -41.13 20.41
CA THR A 300 1.32 -40.14 21.49
C THR A 300 1.86 -38.80 20.99
N TYR A 301 1.15 -37.73 21.30
CA TYR A 301 1.48 -36.36 20.91
C TYR A 301 1.53 -35.48 22.16
N TYR A 302 2.40 -34.48 22.14
CA TYR A 302 2.30 -33.33 23.02
C TYR A 302 1.47 -32.25 22.31
N ARG A 303 0.38 -31.81 22.92
CA ARG A 303 -0.44 -30.69 22.44
C ARG A 303 -0.04 -29.43 23.21
N TYR A 304 0.71 -28.57 22.55
CA TYR A 304 1.22 -27.32 23.11
C TYR A 304 0.67 -26.15 22.31
N ASN A 305 0.02 -25.19 22.97
CA ASN A 305 -0.68 -24.06 22.33
C ASN A 305 -1.63 -24.50 21.19
N GLY A 306 -2.33 -25.62 21.36
CA GLY A 306 -3.23 -26.18 20.35
C GLY A 306 -2.56 -26.96 19.21
N VAL A 307 -1.23 -26.95 19.13
CA VAL A 307 -0.45 -27.66 18.10
C VAL A 307 -0.02 -29.04 18.62
N GLU A 308 -0.31 -30.09 17.86
CA GLU A 308 0.04 -31.46 18.22
C GLU A 308 1.37 -31.89 17.59
N ILE A 309 2.33 -32.23 18.44
CA ILE A 309 3.70 -32.60 18.05
C ILE A 309 3.96 -34.03 18.46
N LEU A 310 4.39 -34.88 17.54
CA LEU A 310 4.61 -36.30 17.80
C LEU A 310 5.69 -36.48 18.87
N LYS A 311 5.33 -37.14 19.98
CA LYS A 311 6.24 -37.37 21.12
C LYS A 311 7.54 -38.03 20.70
N ASP A 312 7.46 -39.09 19.92
CA ASP A 312 8.63 -39.85 19.47
C ASP A 312 9.59 -38.99 18.63
N SER A 313 9.05 -38.11 17.76
CA SER A 313 9.87 -37.19 16.96
C SER A 313 10.54 -36.13 17.81
N LEU A 314 9.81 -35.55 18.77
CA LEU A 314 10.34 -34.55 19.70
C LEU A 314 11.50 -35.14 20.52
N GLU A 315 11.26 -36.29 21.15
CA GLU A 315 12.19 -36.92 22.08
C GLU A 315 13.42 -37.54 21.41
N SER A 316 13.25 -38.10 20.20
CA SER A 316 14.34 -38.81 19.52
C SER A 316 15.13 -37.95 18.54
N ASN A 317 14.62 -36.80 18.12
CA ASN A 317 15.28 -35.98 17.10
C ASN A 317 15.28 -34.50 17.42
N TYR A 318 14.11 -33.88 17.60
CA TYR A 318 13.99 -32.41 17.62
C TYR A 318 14.77 -31.79 18.79
N LEU A 319 14.67 -32.37 19.98
CA LEU A 319 15.39 -31.88 21.16
C LEU A 319 16.91 -32.02 21.06
N GLU A 320 17.39 -33.13 20.50
CA GLU A 320 18.83 -33.39 20.37
C GLU A 320 19.46 -32.54 19.26
N LYS A 321 18.74 -32.37 18.15
CA LYS A 321 19.25 -31.71 16.94
C LYS A 321 18.83 -30.24 16.82
N GLY A 322 18.04 -29.73 17.77
CA GLY A 322 17.65 -28.31 17.86
C GLY A 322 16.82 -27.83 16.67
N PHE A 323 15.80 -28.58 16.25
CA PHE A 323 14.96 -28.18 15.10
C PHE A 323 13.50 -28.57 15.23
N LEU A 324 12.65 -27.87 14.49
CA LEU A 324 11.24 -28.23 14.27
C LEU A 324 10.91 -28.19 12.77
N PRO A 325 9.90 -28.93 12.30
CA PRO A 325 9.32 -28.70 10.97
C PRO A 325 8.88 -27.23 10.85
N ALA A 326 9.14 -26.59 9.70
CA ALA A 326 8.82 -25.17 9.51
C ALA A 326 7.31 -24.89 9.68
N GLU A 327 6.46 -25.81 9.21
CA GLU A 327 5.01 -25.75 9.43
C GLU A 327 4.64 -25.75 10.94
N THR A 328 5.37 -26.51 11.76
CA THR A 328 5.15 -26.54 13.21
C THR A 328 5.55 -25.21 13.86
N VAL A 329 6.64 -24.58 13.40
CA VAL A 329 7.05 -23.25 13.88
C VAL A 329 5.97 -22.22 13.59
N GLY A 330 5.43 -22.19 12.38
CA GLY A 330 4.36 -21.25 12.02
C GLY A 330 3.07 -21.49 12.80
N LYS A 331 2.66 -22.75 13.00
CA LYS A 331 1.47 -23.06 13.82
C LYS A 331 1.63 -22.66 15.30
N LEU A 332 2.86 -22.64 15.80
CA LEU A 332 3.16 -22.26 17.18
C LEU A 332 3.26 -20.74 17.38
N GLY A 333 3.33 -19.95 16.31
CA GLY A 333 3.63 -18.52 16.40
C GLY A 333 5.07 -18.26 16.86
N TRP A 334 6.02 -19.07 16.40
CA TRP A 334 7.44 -19.03 16.83
C TRP A 334 8.37 -18.40 15.78
N GLU A 335 7.82 -17.69 14.81
CA GLU A 335 8.56 -17.01 13.74
C GLU A 335 9.54 -15.99 14.30
N GLU A 336 9.10 -15.12 15.22
CA GLU A 336 9.93 -14.12 15.88
C GLU A 336 11.00 -14.77 16.76
N ILE A 337 10.63 -15.79 17.54
CA ILE A 337 11.58 -16.55 18.36
C ILE A 337 12.66 -17.21 17.49
N ALA A 338 12.29 -17.72 16.32
CA ALA A 338 13.25 -18.31 15.39
C ALA A 338 14.22 -17.25 14.84
N ALA A 339 13.75 -16.03 14.56
CA ALA A 339 14.60 -14.92 14.15
C ALA A 339 15.56 -14.50 15.29
N GLU A 340 15.05 -14.30 16.52
CA GLU A 340 15.84 -13.94 17.70
C GLU A 340 16.96 -14.95 18.01
N GLN A 341 16.68 -16.24 17.84
CA GLN A 341 17.66 -17.31 18.03
C GLN A 341 18.58 -17.55 16.82
N SER A 342 18.54 -16.65 15.81
CA SER A 342 19.34 -16.75 14.59
C SER A 342 19.19 -18.11 13.91
N CYS A 343 17.97 -18.66 13.93
CA CYS A 343 17.68 -19.94 13.32
C CYS A 343 17.85 -19.88 11.80
N VAL A 344 18.01 -21.06 11.20
CA VAL A 344 18.14 -21.23 9.75
C VAL A 344 17.02 -22.13 9.21
N LEU A 345 16.44 -21.71 8.10
CA LEU A 345 15.47 -22.48 7.34
C LEU A 345 16.20 -23.39 6.35
N ARG A 346 16.06 -24.69 6.57
CA ARG A 346 16.77 -25.72 5.80
C ARG A 346 15.81 -26.57 4.99
N SER A 347 16.15 -26.80 3.73
CA SER A 347 15.42 -27.70 2.84
C SER A 347 16.21 -28.96 2.52
N TYR A 348 15.54 -30.12 2.57
CA TYR A 348 16.11 -31.41 2.16
C TYR A 348 15.48 -31.89 0.85
N ARG A 349 16.27 -31.93 -0.23
CA ARG A 349 15.85 -32.48 -1.51
C ARG A 349 16.07 -34.00 -1.55
N VAL A 350 15.16 -34.72 -2.20
CA VAL A 350 15.42 -36.12 -2.56
C VAL A 350 16.46 -36.14 -3.69
N GLY A 351 17.68 -36.59 -3.39
CA GLY A 351 18.77 -36.72 -4.38
C GLY A 351 19.44 -35.41 -4.81
N GLY A 352 19.25 -34.32 -4.06
CA GLY A 352 19.92 -33.03 -4.32
C GLY A 352 20.63 -32.49 -3.07
N GLU A 353 21.41 -31.43 -3.26
CA GLU A 353 22.12 -30.78 -2.16
C GLU A 353 21.16 -30.07 -1.20
N GLN A 354 21.57 -30.05 0.07
CA GLN A 354 20.90 -29.29 1.12
C GLN A 354 21.05 -27.80 0.83
N THR A 355 19.98 -27.03 1.02
CA THR A 355 20.06 -25.56 1.01
C THR A 355 19.62 -25.02 2.36
N GLU A 356 20.32 -24.00 2.82
CA GLU A 356 20.11 -23.35 4.12
C GLU A 356 20.11 -21.84 3.92
N ILE A 357 19.15 -21.18 4.54
CA ILE A 357 19.01 -19.73 4.53
C ILE A 357 18.70 -19.25 5.96
N PRO A 358 19.22 -18.12 6.44
CA PRO A 358 18.81 -17.54 7.70
C PRO A 358 17.29 -17.29 7.74
N VAL A 359 16.65 -17.51 8.89
CA VAL A 359 15.24 -17.12 9.10
C VAL A 359 15.11 -15.60 9.03
N SER A 360 16.04 -14.87 9.65
CA SER A 360 16.16 -13.42 9.53
C SER A 360 17.17 -13.08 8.44
N LEU A 361 16.70 -12.57 7.30
CA LEU A 361 17.56 -12.13 6.21
C LEU A 361 17.95 -10.67 6.39
N PRO A 362 19.25 -10.31 6.37
CA PRO A 362 19.63 -8.90 6.38
C PRO A 362 19.17 -8.21 5.10
N VAL A 363 18.68 -6.98 5.24
CA VAL A 363 18.36 -6.10 4.12
C VAL A 363 19.68 -5.59 3.54
N THR A 364 20.13 -6.20 2.45
CA THR A 364 21.34 -5.80 1.71
C THR A 364 21.00 -5.26 0.33
N GLU A 365 21.95 -4.60 -0.31
CA GLU A 365 21.81 -4.14 -1.70
C GLU A 365 21.59 -5.31 -2.66
N GLU A 366 22.31 -6.42 -2.45
CA GLU A 366 22.18 -7.64 -3.25
C GLU A 366 20.77 -8.26 -3.14
N LEU A 367 20.16 -8.24 -1.95
CA LEU A 367 18.79 -8.70 -1.79
C LEU A 367 17.80 -7.80 -2.54
N MET A 368 17.99 -6.48 -2.46
CA MET A 368 17.15 -5.51 -3.18
C MET A 368 17.30 -5.65 -4.71
N GLU A 369 18.52 -5.86 -5.19
CA GLU A 369 18.80 -6.16 -6.60
C GLU A 369 18.08 -7.43 -7.05
N LEU A 370 18.19 -8.51 -6.28
CA LEU A 370 17.53 -9.78 -6.61
C LEU A 370 16.01 -9.62 -6.68
N LEU A 371 15.41 -8.92 -5.72
CA LEU A 371 13.97 -8.66 -5.70
C LEU A 371 13.56 -7.80 -6.90
N GLY A 372 14.31 -6.74 -7.22
CA GLY A 372 14.02 -5.87 -8.34
C GLY A 372 14.11 -6.59 -9.69
N TYR A 373 15.19 -7.35 -9.92
CA TYR A 373 15.31 -8.18 -11.12
C TYR A 373 14.27 -9.28 -11.19
N TYR A 374 13.83 -9.84 -10.06
CA TYR A 374 12.73 -10.80 -10.06
C TYR A 374 11.40 -10.15 -10.44
N VAL A 375 11.12 -8.95 -9.92
CA VAL A 375 9.94 -8.18 -10.30
C VAL A 375 9.98 -7.81 -11.79
N ALA A 376 11.12 -7.42 -12.34
CA ALA A 376 11.25 -7.17 -13.78
C ALA A 376 11.17 -8.47 -14.61
N GLU A 377 12.12 -9.37 -14.41
CA GLU A 377 12.45 -10.46 -15.35
C GLU A 377 12.16 -11.88 -14.82
N GLY A 378 11.65 -11.95 -13.59
CA GLY A 378 11.41 -13.20 -12.87
C GLY A 378 10.16 -13.96 -13.30
N HIS A 379 10.25 -15.28 -13.20
CA HIS A 379 9.13 -16.20 -13.12
C HIS A 379 9.44 -17.28 -12.09
N ALA A 380 8.45 -17.73 -11.31
CA ALA A 380 8.60 -18.88 -10.41
C ALA A 380 7.84 -20.11 -10.92
N GLY A 381 8.55 -21.23 -11.05
CA GLY A 381 7.94 -22.55 -11.14
C GLY A 381 7.85 -23.22 -9.77
N ALA A 382 7.33 -24.44 -9.72
CA ALA A 382 7.14 -25.17 -8.46
C ALA A 382 8.44 -25.45 -7.66
N ARG A 383 9.61 -25.45 -8.31
CA ARG A 383 10.89 -25.89 -7.73
C ARG A 383 12.10 -25.00 -8.04
N GLN A 384 11.94 -24.01 -8.90
CA GLN A 384 13.00 -23.10 -9.33
C GLN A 384 12.35 -21.81 -9.79
N ALA A 385 13.09 -20.70 -9.68
CA ALA A 385 12.75 -19.46 -10.37
C ALA A 385 13.71 -19.26 -11.54
N GLY A 386 13.37 -18.36 -12.45
CA GLY A 386 14.31 -17.92 -13.47
C GLY A 386 14.15 -16.45 -13.78
N LEU A 387 15.28 -15.79 -14.03
CA LEU A 387 15.38 -14.43 -14.52
C LEU A 387 15.80 -14.51 -15.99
N THR A 388 15.12 -13.82 -16.89
CA THR A 388 15.46 -13.83 -18.33
C THR A 388 15.99 -12.47 -18.72
N PHE A 389 17.09 -12.42 -19.44
CA PHE A 389 17.68 -11.18 -19.93
C PHE A 389 17.95 -11.32 -21.43
N GLY A 390 18.13 -10.21 -22.13
CA GLY A 390 18.70 -10.17 -23.46
C GLY A 390 20.13 -10.74 -23.46
N SER A 391 20.51 -11.43 -24.54
CA SER A 391 21.84 -12.06 -24.63
C SER A 391 23.02 -11.07 -24.62
N HIS A 392 22.75 -9.77 -24.75
CA HIS A 392 23.74 -8.70 -24.71
C HIS A 392 23.89 -8.08 -23.31
N GLU A 393 22.99 -8.44 -22.38
CA GLU A 393 22.92 -7.88 -21.02
C GLU A 393 23.75 -8.73 -20.04
N THR A 394 24.98 -9.05 -20.42
CA THR A 394 25.85 -9.94 -19.65
C THR A 394 26.13 -9.39 -18.25
N ASP A 395 26.23 -8.06 -18.09
CA ASP A 395 26.45 -7.41 -16.80
C ASP A 395 25.26 -7.60 -15.85
N LEU A 396 24.02 -7.61 -16.37
CA LEU A 396 22.81 -7.87 -15.57
C LEU A 396 22.77 -9.34 -15.14
N VAL A 397 23.14 -10.26 -16.04
CA VAL A 397 23.24 -11.70 -15.74
C VAL A 397 24.22 -11.95 -14.59
N GLU A 398 25.44 -11.38 -14.68
CA GLU A 398 26.46 -11.54 -13.63
C GLU A 398 26.03 -10.93 -12.29
N THR A 399 25.37 -9.77 -12.33
CA THR A 399 24.84 -9.10 -11.13
C THR A 399 23.73 -9.92 -10.49
N ALA A 400 22.78 -10.42 -11.29
CA ALA A 400 21.69 -11.27 -10.81
C ALA A 400 22.20 -12.59 -10.20
N GLU A 401 23.23 -13.21 -10.79
CA GLU A 401 23.87 -14.41 -10.21
C GLU A 401 24.50 -14.11 -8.84
N ARG A 402 25.26 -13.01 -8.74
CA ARG A 402 25.89 -12.60 -7.49
C ARG A 402 24.84 -12.30 -6.42
N ALA A 403 23.80 -11.57 -6.78
CA ALA A 403 22.70 -11.19 -5.91
C ALA A 403 21.96 -12.42 -5.35
N ALA A 404 21.67 -13.41 -6.22
CA ALA A 404 21.05 -14.67 -5.83
C ALA A 404 21.92 -15.50 -4.86
N VAL A 405 23.23 -15.58 -5.10
CA VAL A 405 24.16 -16.30 -4.23
C VAL A 405 24.31 -15.61 -2.87
N ALA A 406 24.44 -14.28 -2.87
CA ALA A 406 24.52 -13.47 -1.65
C ALA A 406 23.25 -13.61 -0.78
N SER A 407 22.09 -13.79 -1.42
CA SER A 407 20.79 -14.00 -0.76
C SER A 407 20.53 -15.44 -0.31
N GLY A 408 21.55 -16.32 -0.30
CA GLY A 408 21.43 -17.71 0.17
C GLY A 408 20.88 -18.70 -0.87
N GLY A 409 20.85 -18.30 -2.14
CA GLY A 409 20.50 -19.16 -3.27
C GLY A 409 21.70 -19.80 -3.95
N SER A 410 21.42 -20.59 -5.00
CA SER A 410 22.42 -21.00 -5.98
C SER A 410 21.87 -20.84 -7.39
N THR A 411 22.75 -20.70 -8.38
CA THR A 411 22.35 -20.37 -9.75
C THR A 411 22.92 -21.31 -10.79
N THR A 412 22.29 -21.32 -11.96
CA THR A 412 22.89 -21.84 -13.20
C THR A 412 22.39 -21.02 -14.36
N THR A 413 23.30 -20.51 -15.19
CA THR A 413 22.95 -19.77 -16.41
C THR A 413 22.81 -20.69 -17.61
N VAL A 414 21.76 -20.45 -18.39
CA VAL A 414 21.44 -21.19 -19.61
C VAL A 414 21.20 -20.18 -20.74
N GLU A 415 22.07 -20.20 -21.75
CA GLU A 415 21.84 -19.50 -23.01
C GLU A 415 20.71 -20.18 -23.77
N ARG A 416 19.75 -19.40 -24.28
CA ARG A 416 18.63 -19.92 -25.08
C ARG A 416 18.81 -19.58 -26.55
N GLU A 417 18.29 -20.46 -27.40
CA GLU A 417 18.10 -20.14 -28.81
C GLU A 417 17.11 -18.97 -28.91
N ARG A 418 17.49 -17.87 -29.57
CA ARG A 418 16.76 -16.57 -29.76
C ARG A 418 17.19 -15.42 -28.82
N ASN A 419 18.50 -15.11 -28.75
CA ASN A 419 19.04 -13.87 -28.15
C ASN A 419 18.62 -13.59 -26.69
N SER A 420 18.39 -14.62 -25.89
CA SER A 420 18.10 -14.46 -24.46
C SER A 420 18.95 -15.38 -23.59
N THR A 421 19.31 -14.88 -22.42
CA THR A 421 20.07 -15.59 -21.40
C THR A 421 19.17 -15.77 -20.19
N ARG A 422 19.09 -16.99 -19.65
CA ARG A 422 18.26 -17.27 -18.47
C ARG A 422 19.12 -17.70 -17.28
N VAL A 423 19.06 -16.93 -16.20
CA VAL A 423 19.60 -17.31 -14.89
C VAL A 423 18.56 -18.15 -14.18
N LYS A 424 18.85 -19.42 -13.91
CA LYS A 424 17.99 -20.28 -13.08
C LYS A 424 18.39 -20.14 -11.63
N LEU A 425 17.41 -19.86 -10.78
CA LEU A 425 17.57 -19.74 -9.33
C LEU A 425 17.12 -21.03 -8.66
N PHE A 426 17.99 -21.55 -7.80
CA PHE A 426 17.76 -22.73 -6.98
C PHE A 426 17.89 -22.37 -5.50
N GLY A 427 17.12 -23.07 -4.67
CA GLY A 427 17.04 -22.84 -3.24
C GLY A 427 15.57 -22.85 -2.88
N SER A 428 15.07 -23.98 -2.37
CA SER A 428 13.61 -24.11 -2.16
C SER A 428 13.05 -23.00 -1.26
N PRO A 429 13.72 -22.60 -0.16
CA PRO A 429 13.26 -21.49 0.66
C PRO A 429 13.27 -20.15 -0.08
N LEU A 430 14.39 -19.79 -0.73
CA LEU A 430 14.53 -18.52 -1.44
C LEU A 430 13.53 -18.39 -2.60
N VAL A 431 13.34 -19.44 -3.40
CA VAL A 431 12.37 -19.44 -4.51
C VAL A 431 10.95 -19.31 -3.99
N MET A 432 10.63 -19.94 -2.85
CA MET A 432 9.33 -19.77 -2.20
C MET A 432 9.15 -18.34 -1.72
N PHE A 433 10.17 -17.76 -1.08
CA PHE A 433 10.15 -16.38 -0.62
C PHE A 433 9.92 -15.40 -1.78
N LEU A 434 10.70 -15.48 -2.86
CA LEU A 434 10.53 -14.61 -4.03
C LEU A 434 9.12 -14.69 -4.61
N LYS A 435 8.58 -15.91 -4.72
CA LYS A 435 7.21 -16.14 -5.23
C LYS A 435 6.15 -15.49 -4.32
N GLN A 436 6.28 -15.66 -3.01
CA GLN A 436 5.29 -15.14 -2.05
C GLN A 436 5.41 -13.62 -1.88
N ALA A 437 6.64 -13.09 -1.92
CA ALA A 437 6.91 -11.67 -1.70
C ALA A 437 6.64 -10.80 -2.93
N CYS A 438 6.83 -11.33 -4.14
CA CYS A 438 6.76 -10.54 -5.37
C CYS A 438 5.72 -11.04 -6.38
N GLY A 439 5.04 -12.16 -6.14
CA GLY A 439 4.15 -12.82 -7.11
C GLY A 439 4.87 -13.78 -8.06
N ALA A 440 4.12 -14.62 -8.78
CA ALA A 440 4.71 -15.69 -9.60
C ALA A 440 4.75 -15.40 -11.12
N GLU A 441 3.71 -14.73 -11.62
CA GLU A 441 3.44 -14.46 -13.03
C GLU A 441 3.26 -12.95 -13.24
N ALA A 442 3.39 -12.47 -14.49
CA ALA A 442 3.40 -11.04 -14.81
C ALA A 442 2.21 -10.25 -14.25
N ALA A 443 1.00 -10.80 -14.30
CA ALA A 443 -0.22 -10.15 -13.80
C ALA A 443 -0.33 -10.11 -12.27
N ASP A 444 0.42 -10.99 -11.57
CA ASP A 444 0.45 -11.10 -10.11
C ASP A 444 1.72 -10.43 -9.52
N LYS A 445 2.63 -9.93 -10.36
CA LYS A 445 3.83 -9.28 -9.87
C LYS A 445 3.49 -8.04 -9.06
N HIS A 446 4.23 -7.81 -7.99
CA HIS A 446 4.06 -6.65 -7.10
C HIS A 446 5.36 -6.33 -6.35
N VAL A 447 5.46 -5.12 -5.83
CA VAL A 447 6.52 -4.73 -4.91
C VAL A 447 6.26 -5.40 -3.55
N PRO A 448 7.23 -6.10 -2.95
CA PRO A 448 7.08 -6.62 -1.59
C PRO A 448 6.82 -5.51 -0.59
N GLU A 449 5.86 -5.72 0.31
CA GLU A 449 5.39 -4.70 1.27
C GLU A 449 6.54 -4.08 2.08
N PHE A 450 7.47 -4.93 2.55
CA PHE A 450 8.61 -4.52 3.33
C PHE A 450 9.59 -3.58 2.58
N VAL A 451 9.54 -3.51 1.25
CA VAL A 451 10.36 -2.55 0.48
C VAL A 451 9.95 -1.11 0.78
N PHE A 452 8.70 -0.85 1.14
CA PHE A 452 8.28 0.48 1.60
C PHE A 452 8.86 0.84 2.98
N GLU A 453 9.31 -0.17 3.74
CA GLU A 453 9.82 -0.03 5.11
C GLU A 453 11.35 -0.04 5.19
N VAL A 454 12.07 -0.38 4.11
CA VAL A 454 13.55 -0.31 4.11
C VAL A 454 14.06 1.10 3.87
N SER A 455 15.36 1.32 4.15
CA SER A 455 15.97 2.64 3.97
C SER A 455 15.81 3.18 2.54
N PRO A 456 15.77 4.52 2.34
CA PRO A 456 15.70 5.10 1.00
C PRO A 456 16.83 4.63 0.06
N ARG A 457 18.01 4.29 0.62
CA ARG A 457 19.10 3.71 -0.17
C ARG A 457 18.74 2.34 -0.74
N HIS A 458 18.14 1.47 0.08
CA HIS A 458 17.71 0.13 -0.33
C HIS A 458 16.51 0.19 -1.30
N GLN A 459 15.58 1.13 -1.08
CA GLN A 459 14.48 1.41 -2.03
C GLN A 459 15.02 1.79 -3.41
N ARG A 460 16.00 2.70 -3.49
CA ARG A 460 16.64 3.07 -4.76
C ARG A 460 17.33 1.89 -5.43
N GLN A 461 17.94 1.00 -4.65
CA GLN A 461 18.59 -0.18 -5.21
C GLN A 461 17.57 -1.13 -5.85
N PHE A 462 16.44 -1.36 -5.17
CA PHE A 462 15.33 -2.13 -5.73
C PHE A 462 14.79 -1.48 -7.02
N LEU A 463 14.48 -0.17 -6.98
CA LEU A 463 13.96 0.57 -8.13
C LEU A 463 14.92 0.54 -9.33
N ARG A 464 16.22 0.68 -9.07
CA ARG A 464 17.26 0.59 -10.09
C ARG A 464 17.24 -0.77 -10.77
N ALA A 465 17.16 -1.86 -10.01
CA ALA A 465 17.13 -3.21 -10.57
C ALA A 465 15.83 -3.51 -11.36
N VAL A 466 14.69 -2.99 -10.90
CA VAL A 466 13.44 -3.04 -11.69
C VAL A 466 13.61 -2.32 -13.03
N TYR A 467 14.21 -1.12 -13.01
CA TYR A 467 14.45 -0.32 -14.21
C TYR A 467 15.49 -0.93 -15.15
N GLU A 468 16.60 -1.45 -14.63
CA GLU A 468 17.63 -2.10 -15.44
C GLU A 468 17.10 -3.38 -16.09
N GLY A 469 16.15 -4.07 -15.48
CA GLY A 469 15.53 -5.27 -16.04
C GLY A 469 14.46 -4.98 -17.12
N ASP A 470 13.54 -4.05 -16.87
CA ASP A 470 12.35 -3.87 -17.73
C ASP A 470 12.01 -2.38 -17.98
N GLY A 471 13.01 -1.51 -17.83
CA GLY A 471 12.91 -0.08 -18.11
C GLY A 471 13.19 0.21 -19.57
N SER A 472 12.51 1.23 -20.09
CA SER A 472 12.84 1.79 -21.40
C SER A 472 13.02 3.30 -21.33
N ASP A 473 14.11 3.78 -21.93
CA ASP A 473 14.35 5.20 -22.15
C ASP A 473 13.33 5.71 -23.17
N ALA A 474 12.36 6.49 -22.72
CA ALA A 474 11.42 7.16 -23.60
C ALA A 474 12.08 8.43 -24.18
N HIS A 475 11.79 8.74 -25.45
CA HIS A 475 12.17 10.03 -26.05
C HIS A 475 11.02 11.03 -25.87
N PRO A 476 11.25 12.25 -25.35
CA PRO A 476 12.52 12.93 -25.10
C PRO A 476 13.30 12.37 -23.90
N SER A 477 14.64 12.40 -23.99
CA SER A 477 15.66 11.63 -23.25
C SER A 477 15.77 11.84 -21.73
N ASN A 478 14.74 12.37 -21.07
CA ASN A 478 14.73 12.65 -19.63
C ASN A 478 13.53 12.00 -18.90
N GLN A 479 12.88 11.01 -19.51
CA GLN A 479 11.78 10.25 -18.89
C GLN A 479 12.14 8.78 -18.81
N LEU A 480 12.05 8.25 -17.60
CA LEU A 480 12.15 6.82 -17.34
C LEU A 480 10.74 6.24 -17.42
N SER A 481 10.57 5.07 -18.04
CA SER A 481 9.26 4.39 -18.12
C SER A 481 9.40 2.89 -17.88
N HIS A 482 8.37 2.28 -17.27
CA HIS A 482 8.30 0.85 -16.99
C HIS A 482 6.93 0.33 -17.39
N SER A 483 6.86 -0.76 -18.15
CA SER A 483 5.59 -1.30 -18.63
C SER A 483 5.24 -2.60 -17.93
N THR A 484 4.00 -2.74 -17.45
CA THR A 484 3.54 -3.94 -16.76
C THR A 484 2.09 -4.26 -17.08
N VAL A 485 1.68 -5.51 -16.89
CA VAL A 485 0.27 -5.94 -16.93
C VAL A 485 -0.34 -6.02 -15.53
N SER A 486 0.45 -5.81 -14.47
CA SER A 486 -0.01 -5.75 -13.09
C SER A 486 -0.28 -4.30 -12.71
N GLU A 487 -1.56 -3.94 -12.57
CA GLU A 487 -2.00 -2.64 -12.08
C GLU A 487 -1.42 -2.33 -10.70
N ARG A 488 -1.41 -3.34 -9.81
CA ARG A 488 -0.83 -3.24 -8.47
C ARG A 488 0.64 -2.83 -8.53
N LEU A 489 1.43 -3.48 -9.40
CA LEU A 489 2.84 -3.13 -9.56
C LEU A 489 3.03 -1.71 -10.07
N ALA A 490 2.26 -1.30 -11.09
CA ALA A 490 2.34 0.05 -11.65
C ALA A 490 2.10 1.12 -10.58
N ARG A 491 1.05 0.96 -9.77
CA ARG A 491 0.72 1.87 -8.68
C ARG A 491 1.77 1.87 -7.57
N GLN A 492 2.22 0.69 -7.14
CA GLN A 492 3.26 0.57 -6.11
C GLN A 492 4.59 1.20 -6.56
N LEU A 493 4.98 1.05 -7.84
CA LEU A 493 6.15 1.72 -8.38
C LEU A 493 5.95 3.24 -8.42
N SER A 494 4.78 3.73 -8.84
CA SER A 494 4.46 5.18 -8.81
C SER A 494 4.63 5.77 -7.40
N VAL A 495 4.10 5.08 -6.38
CA VAL A 495 4.24 5.44 -4.96
C VAL A 495 5.71 5.41 -4.54
N LEU A 496 6.44 4.32 -4.81
CA LEU A 496 7.82 4.15 -4.38
C LEU A 496 8.77 5.18 -5.04
N TRP A 497 8.50 5.56 -6.29
CA TRP A 497 9.18 6.65 -6.98
C TRP A 497 8.89 7.99 -6.33
N ASN A 498 7.63 8.24 -5.95
CA ASN A 498 7.24 9.45 -5.23
C ASN A 498 7.93 9.55 -3.87
N THR A 499 8.08 8.45 -3.12
CA THR A 499 8.88 8.42 -1.87
C THR A 499 10.36 8.80 -2.10
N GLN A 500 10.88 8.68 -3.33
CA GLN A 500 12.23 9.15 -3.71
C GLN A 500 12.25 10.58 -4.27
N GLY A 501 11.13 11.31 -4.19
CA GLY A 501 10.99 12.65 -4.75
C GLY A 501 10.78 12.69 -6.27
N VAL A 502 10.46 11.55 -6.89
CA VAL A 502 10.22 11.45 -8.34
C VAL A 502 8.72 11.41 -8.61
N LEU A 503 8.22 12.41 -9.33
CA LEU A 503 6.81 12.50 -9.69
C LEU A 503 6.50 11.55 -10.84
N ALA A 504 5.96 10.37 -10.50
CA ALA A 504 5.47 9.39 -11.46
C ALA A 504 4.00 9.62 -11.84
N SER A 505 3.65 9.10 -13.01
CA SER A 505 2.30 9.02 -13.57
C SER A 505 2.11 7.61 -14.13
N THR A 506 0.87 7.12 -14.16
CA THR A 506 0.55 5.82 -14.73
C THR A 506 -0.41 5.98 -15.89
N GLU A 507 -0.05 5.46 -17.06
CA GLU A 507 -0.90 5.47 -18.24
C GLU A 507 -1.48 4.08 -18.48
N THR A 508 -2.80 4.01 -18.75
CA THR A 508 -3.46 2.76 -19.14
C THR A 508 -3.50 2.66 -20.66
N LEU A 509 -2.95 1.58 -21.20
CA LEU A 509 -2.86 1.29 -22.63
C LEU A 509 -3.68 0.03 -22.95
N GLU A 510 -4.70 0.19 -23.78
CA GLU A 510 -5.41 -0.94 -24.36
C GLU A 510 -4.67 -1.45 -25.60
N SER A 511 -4.18 -2.69 -25.55
CA SER A 511 -3.56 -3.33 -26.70
C SER A 511 -4.56 -4.25 -27.38
N ALA A 512 -4.88 -3.98 -28.65
CA ALA A 512 -5.52 -4.97 -29.51
C ALA A 512 -4.53 -6.13 -29.73
N GLY A 513 -4.77 -7.26 -29.07
CA GLY A 513 -3.86 -8.40 -29.10
C GLY A 513 -3.52 -8.85 -30.52
N GLY A 514 -2.24 -9.18 -30.75
CA GLY A 514 -1.85 -9.93 -31.93
C GLY A 514 -2.50 -11.32 -31.92
N TYR A 515 -2.77 -11.87 -33.12
CA TYR A 515 -3.45 -13.16 -33.37
C TYR A 515 -3.37 -14.19 -32.22
N GLY A 516 -4.34 -14.17 -31.31
CA GLY A 516 -4.57 -15.25 -30.34
C GLY A 516 -4.89 -14.82 -28.92
N ASP A 517 -4.37 -13.69 -28.45
CA ASP A 517 -4.65 -13.18 -27.10
C ASP A 517 -5.68 -12.05 -27.17
N GLY A 518 -6.66 -12.07 -26.27
CA GLY A 518 -7.71 -11.04 -26.20
C GLY A 518 -7.15 -9.64 -25.93
N GLU A 519 -8.04 -8.65 -25.84
CA GLU A 519 -7.67 -7.32 -25.35
C GLU A 519 -6.97 -7.46 -23.99
N GLN A 520 -5.74 -6.96 -23.89
CA GLN A 520 -4.95 -6.99 -22.66
C GLN A 520 -4.59 -5.57 -22.26
N THR A 521 -5.07 -5.16 -21.08
CA THR A 521 -4.71 -3.90 -20.45
C THR A 521 -3.24 -3.93 -20.03
N ARG A 522 -2.50 -2.87 -20.37
CA ARG A 522 -1.13 -2.64 -19.94
C ARG A 522 -1.04 -1.29 -19.27
N TYR A 523 -0.12 -1.17 -18.31
CA TYR A 523 0.16 0.04 -17.57
C TYR A 523 1.59 0.47 -17.89
N ARG A 524 1.81 1.79 -18.04
CA ARG A 524 3.12 2.37 -18.32
C ARG A 524 3.47 3.50 -17.36
#